data_AF-A0A7X3FFP8-F1
#
_entry.id   AF-A0A7X3FFP8-F1
#
_cell.length_a   1.000
_cell.length_b   1.000
_cell.length_c   1.000
_cell.angle_alpha   90.00
_cell.angle_beta   90.00
_cell.angle_gamma   90.00
#
_symmetry.space_group_name_H-M   'P 1'
#
loop_
_entity.id
_entity.type
_entity.pdbx_description
1 polymer ?
#
loop_
_entity_poly.entity_id
_entity_poly.type
_entity_poly.pdbx_seq_one_letter_code
_entity_poly.pdbx_strand_id
1 'polypeptide(L)'
;MNVEMDLYKDWIETVREIFRGSGAPLPPDLTDAEVGREYYCQTSPSEEAAEERREANEERIRQLQQTLLDNMDSVVIPDIRAKTNYTGSHYRFRWVYSQGEHIVEECSQYRITLGPSPD
;
A
#
# COMPACT_ATOMS: atom_id res chain seq x y z
N MET A 1 -4.35 19.48 11.03
CA MET A 1 -4.07 18.03 10.95
C MET A 1 -3.19 17.81 9.75
N ASN A 2 -2.10 17.06 9.88
CA ASN A 2 -1.21 16.74 8.76
C ASN A 2 -1.23 15.22 8.53
N VAL A 3 -1.54 14.80 7.31
CA VAL A 3 -1.64 13.38 6.91
C VAL A 3 -0.68 13.14 5.75
N GLU A 4 0.24 12.20 5.94
CA GLU A 4 1.15 11.69 4.90
C GLU A 4 0.69 10.28 4.53
N MET A 5 0.37 10.05 3.26
CA MET A 5 -0.11 8.76 2.76
C MET A 5 0.09 8.67 1.24
N ASP A 6 0.84 7.65 0.80
CA ASP A 6 0.91 7.25 -0.61
C ASP A 6 1.01 5.72 -0.69
N LEU A 7 -0.14 5.07 -0.51
CA LEU A 7 -0.21 3.62 -0.35
C LEU A 7 0.24 2.87 -1.60
N TYR A 8 0.03 3.46 -2.79
CA TYR A 8 0.48 2.86 -4.02
C TYR A 8 1.99 2.95 -4.15
N LYS A 9 2.59 4.08 -3.76
CA LYS A 9 4.05 4.19 -3.74
C LYS A 9 4.68 3.21 -2.75
N ASP A 10 4.10 3.06 -1.56
CA ASP A 10 4.55 2.07 -0.57
C ASP A 10 4.49 0.63 -1.13
N TRP A 11 3.44 0.31 -1.89
CA TRP A 11 3.32 -0.98 -2.58
C TRP A 11 4.43 -1.17 -3.62
N ILE A 12 4.72 -0.15 -4.44
CA ILE A 12 5.81 -0.17 -5.43
C ILE A 12 7.17 -0.36 -4.76
N GLU A 13 7.42 0.33 -3.65
CA GLU A 13 8.65 0.15 -2.87
C GLU A 13 8.76 -1.29 -2.37
N THR A 14 7.67 -1.86 -1.86
CA THR A 14 7.64 -3.27 -1.43
C THR A 14 7.95 -4.23 -2.58
N VAL A 15 7.36 -4.02 -3.76
CA VAL A 15 7.67 -4.81 -4.96
C VAL A 15 9.17 -4.75 -5.28
N ARG A 16 9.77 -3.55 -5.27
CA ARG A 16 11.22 -3.40 -5.51
C ARG A 16 12.06 -4.15 -4.48
N GLU A 17 11.66 -4.15 -3.21
CA GLU A 17 12.35 -4.94 -2.17
C GLU A 17 12.22 -6.45 -2.40
N ILE A 18 11.07 -6.93 -2.87
CA ILE A 18 10.88 -8.35 -3.20
C ILE A 18 11.86 -8.78 -4.29
N PHE A 19 11.96 -8.02 -5.38
CA PHE A 19 12.92 -8.29 -6.46
C PHE A 19 14.38 -8.17 -6.00
N ARG A 20 14.69 -7.20 -5.14
CA ARG A 20 16.03 -7.10 -4.55
C ARG A 20 16.36 -8.32 -3.68
N GLY A 21 15.42 -8.76 -2.85
CA GLY A 21 15.56 -9.92 -1.98
C GLY A 21 15.66 -11.25 -2.74
N SER A 22 15.06 -11.34 -3.94
CA SER A 22 15.16 -12.52 -4.80
C SER A 22 16.48 -12.63 -5.57
N GLY A 23 17.35 -11.61 -5.49
CA GLY A 23 18.62 -11.56 -6.21
C GLY A 23 18.51 -11.03 -7.65
N ALA A 24 17.34 -10.55 -8.05
CA ALA A 24 17.08 -9.97 -9.38
C ALA A 24 16.48 -8.56 -9.24
N PRO A 25 17.24 -7.57 -8.72
CA PRO A 25 16.71 -6.23 -8.49
C PRO A 25 16.25 -5.58 -9.80
N LEU A 26 15.09 -4.92 -9.75
CA LEU A 26 14.58 -4.13 -10.88
C LEU A 26 15.46 -2.89 -11.13
N PRO A 27 15.59 -2.46 -12.39
CA PRO A 27 16.28 -1.21 -12.72
C PRO A 27 15.70 0.00 -11.95
N PRO A 28 16.56 0.93 -11.50
CA PRO A 28 16.12 2.06 -10.67
C PRO A 28 15.31 3.10 -11.46
N ASP A 29 15.45 3.12 -12.77
CA ASP A 29 14.83 4.04 -13.72
C ASP A 29 13.44 3.60 -14.20
N LEU A 30 13.00 2.38 -13.86
CA LEU A 30 11.64 1.94 -14.15
C LEU A 30 10.61 2.86 -13.50
N THR A 31 9.56 3.16 -14.25
CA THR A 31 8.35 3.83 -13.74
C THR A 31 7.59 2.91 -12.77
N ASP A 32 6.71 3.51 -11.97
CA ASP A 32 5.86 2.74 -11.04
C ASP A 32 4.96 1.74 -11.79
N ALA A 33 4.44 2.12 -12.97
CA ALA A 33 3.67 1.23 -13.82
C ALA A 33 4.51 0.02 -14.29
N GLU A 34 5.74 0.26 -14.75
CA GLU A 34 6.63 -0.83 -15.19
C GLU A 34 6.98 -1.76 -14.02
N VAL A 35 7.28 -1.22 -12.83
CA VAL A 35 7.54 -2.04 -11.64
C VAL A 35 6.34 -2.93 -11.29
N GLY A 36 5.14 -2.36 -11.30
CA GLY A 36 3.92 -3.11 -11.02
C GLY A 36 3.64 -4.19 -12.06
N ARG A 37 3.87 -3.90 -13.34
CA ARG A 37 3.72 -4.87 -14.44
C ARG A 37 4.70 -6.03 -14.28
N GLU A 38 5.98 -5.76 -14.01
CA GLU A 38 7.00 -6.80 -13.79
C GLU A 38 6.64 -7.74 -12.63
N TYR A 39 6.05 -7.22 -11.56
CA TYR A 39 5.55 -8.06 -10.45
C TYR A 39 4.49 -9.06 -10.91
N TYR A 40 3.47 -8.61 -11.65
CA TYR A 40 2.42 -9.50 -12.12
C TYR A 40 2.87 -10.44 -13.23
N CYS A 41 3.83 -10.04 -14.07
CA CYS A 41 4.45 -10.91 -15.08
C CYS A 41 5.04 -12.21 -14.50
N GLN A 42 5.42 -12.25 -13.21
CA GLN A 42 5.91 -13.47 -12.58
C GLN A 42 4.84 -14.57 -12.45
N THR A 43 3.56 -14.19 -12.45
CA THR A 43 2.45 -15.12 -12.16
C THR A 43 1.32 -15.08 -13.19
N SER A 44 1.28 -14.06 -14.05
CA SER A 44 0.28 -13.91 -15.09
C SER A 44 0.62 -14.74 -16.35
N PRO A 45 -0.39 -15.23 -17.08
CA PRO A 45 -0.18 -16.06 -18.28
C PRO A 45 0.30 -15.27 -19.50
N SER A 46 0.12 -13.94 -19.49
CA SER A 46 0.54 -13.02 -20.54
C SER A 46 0.84 -11.64 -19.96
N GLU A 47 1.51 -10.81 -20.74
CA GLU A 47 1.77 -9.41 -20.39
C GLU A 47 0.47 -8.59 -20.32
N GLU A 48 -0.49 -8.82 -21.21
CA GLU A 48 -1.82 -8.17 -21.15
C GLU A 48 -2.53 -8.50 -19.84
N ALA A 49 -2.53 -9.77 -19.41
CA ALA A 49 -3.11 -10.16 -18.13
C ALA A 49 -2.32 -9.59 -16.93
N ALA A 50 -1.02 -9.36 -17.06
CA ALA A 50 -0.24 -8.68 -16.03
C ALA A 50 -0.63 -7.21 -15.92
N GLU A 51 -0.85 -6.54 -17.05
CA GLU A 51 -1.26 -5.14 -17.11
C GLU A 51 -2.67 -4.93 -16.54
N GLU A 52 -3.64 -5.77 -16.91
CA GLU A 52 -5.00 -5.71 -16.36
C GLU A 52 -4.99 -5.87 -14.82
N ARG A 53 -4.20 -6.81 -14.29
CA ARG A 53 -4.05 -7.01 -12.84
C ARG A 53 -3.34 -5.84 -12.17
N ARG A 54 -2.35 -5.25 -12.84
CA ARG A 54 -1.65 -4.04 -12.36
C ARG A 54 -2.63 -2.88 -12.22
N GLU A 55 -3.41 -2.60 -13.26
CA GLU A 55 -4.40 -1.52 -13.26
C GLU A 55 -5.47 -1.73 -12.18
N ALA A 56 -6.01 -2.96 -12.09
CA ALA A 56 -7.00 -3.30 -11.07
C ALA A 56 -6.45 -3.13 -9.65
N ASN A 57 -5.20 -3.51 -9.41
CA ASN A 57 -4.57 -3.35 -8.10
C ASN A 57 -4.26 -1.89 -7.77
N GLU A 58 -3.78 -1.11 -8.74
CA GLU A 58 -3.56 0.32 -8.58
C GLU A 58 -4.86 1.03 -8.19
N GLU A 59 -5.94 0.76 -8.93
CA GLU A 59 -7.26 1.34 -8.64
C GLU A 59 -7.75 0.93 -7.24
N ARG A 60 -7.62 -0.35 -6.87
CA ARG A 60 -7.97 -0.84 -5.52
C ARG A 60 -7.22 -0.10 -4.42
N ILE A 61 -5.90 0.06 -4.56
CA ILE A 61 -5.07 0.75 -3.55
C ILE A 61 -5.43 2.24 -3.47
N ARG A 62 -5.68 2.89 -4.61
CA ARG A 62 -6.12 4.29 -4.65
C ARG A 62 -7.49 4.47 -3.99
N GLN A 63 -8.43 3.56 -4.23
CA GLN A 63 -9.74 3.57 -3.56
C GLN A 63 -9.63 3.36 -2.05
N LEU A 64 -8.73 2.46 -1.60
CA LEU A 64 -8.45 2.27 -0.17
C LEU A 64 -7.91 3.55 0.47
N GLN A 65 -6.93 4.19 -0.18
CA GLN A 65 -6.38 5.48 0.26
C GLN A 65 -7.48 6.54 0.35
N GLN A 66 -8.28 6.71 -0.71
CA GLN A 66 -9.36 7.69 -0.71
C GLN A 66 -10.39 7.42 0.40
N THR A 67 -10.75 6.15 0.61
CA THR A 67 -11.67 5.76 1.69
C THR A 67 -11.13 6.12 3.06
N LEU A 68 -9.83 5.92 3.32
CA LEU A 68 -9.22 6.35 4.58
C LEU A 68 -9.27 7.87 4.74
N LEU A 69 -8.87 8.60 3.68
CA LEU A 69 -8.87 10.07 3.67
C LEU A 69 -10.27 10.64 3.95
N ASP A 70 -11.29 10.13 3.27
CA ASP A 70 -12.69 10.57 3.42
C ASP A 70 -13.24 10.31 4.82
N ASN A 71 -12.70 9.32 5.53
CA ASN A 71 -13.15 8.91 6.86
C ASN A 71 -12.14 9.26 7.98
N MET A 72 -11.16 10.13 7.69
CA MET A 72 -10.09 10.44 8.64
C MET A 72 -10.61 11.01 9.96
N ASP A 73 -11.44 12.06 9.87
CA ASP A 73 -11.93 12.77 11.05
C ASP A 73 -13.09 12.05 11.75
N SER A 74 -13.88 11.30 11.00
CA SER A 74 -15.10 10.65 11.49
C SER A 74 -14.85 9.28 12.12
N VAL A 75 -13.89 8.51 11.58
CA VAL A 75 -13.67 7.12 11.98
C VAL A 75 -12.21 6.86 12.35
N VAL A 76 -11.26 7.16 11.46
CA VAL A 76 -9.87 6.69 11.58
C VAL A 76 -9.17 7.31 12.78
N ILE A 77 -9.20 8.65 12.93
CA ILE A 77 -8.55 9.34 14.05
C ILE A 77 -9.20 9.02 15.39
N PRO A 78 -10.54 9.07 15.54
CA PRO A 78 -11.17 8.66 16.79
C PRO A 78 -10.74 7.25 17.22
N ASP A 79 -10.66 6.32 16.29
CA ASP A 79 -10.27 4.93 16.57
C ASP A 79 -8.77 4.82 16.93
N ILE A 80 -7.88 5.50 16.20
CA ILE A 80 -6.45 5.59 16.56
C ILE A 80 -6.29 6.10 17.99
N ARG A 81 -6.94 7.23 18.32
CA ARG A 81 -6.84 7.87 19.63
C ARG A 81 -7.36 6.95 20.73
N ALA A 82 -8.50 6.30 20.50
CA ALA A 82 -9.10 5.38 21.45
C ALA A 82 -8.21 4.15 21.73
N LYS A 83 -7.55 3.61 20.70
CA LYS A 83 -6.74 2.38 20.81
C LYS A 83 -5.30 2.60 21.25
N THR A 84 -4.72 3.76 20.94
CA THR A 84 -3.28 4.02 21.15
C THR A 84 -3.00 5.13 22.15
N ASN A 85 -4.01 5.88 22.57
CA ASN A 85 -3.88 7.14 23.34
C ASN A 85 -3.02 8.20 22.64
N TYR A 86 -2.79 8.08 21.33
CA TYR A 86 -2.02 9.05 20.57
C TYR A 86 -2.72 10.42 20.58
N THR A 87 -1.99 11.48 20.94
CA THR A 87 -2.53 12.85 21.05
C THR A 87 -1.94 13.81 20.02
N GLY A 88 -1.06 13.32 19.15
CA GLY A 88 -0.44 14.12 18.10
C GLY A 88 -1.43 14.60 17.04
N SER A 89 -0.93 15.47 16.17
CA SER A 89 -1.68 16.08 15.06
C SER A 89 -1.13 15.68 13.68
N HIS A 90 -0.11 14.83 13.68
CA HIS A 90 0.55 14.28 12.50
C HIS A 90 0.29 12.78 12.42
N TYR A 91 -0.07 12.31 11.23
CA TYR A 91 -0.33 10.90 10.94
C TYR A 91 0.40 10.53 9.66
N ARG A 92 1.13 9.42 9.69
CA ARG A 92 1.83 8.88 8.52
C ARG A 92 1.40 7.45 8.31
N PHE A 93 0.66 7.21 7.24
CA PHE A 93 0.18 5.90 6.88
C PHE A 93 1.09 5.27 5.83
N ARG A 94 1.41 4.00 6.03
CA ARG A 94 2.15 3.18 5.08
C ARG A 94 1.45 1.88 4.78
N TRP A 95 1.38 1.51 3.51
CA TRP A 95 1.04 0.15 3.12
C TRP A 95 2.24 -0.77 3.36
N VAL A 96 2.04 -1.93 3.95
CA VAL A 96 3.09 -2.94 4.17
C VAL A 96 2.57 -4.35 3.94
N TYR A 97 3.45 -5.24 3.51
CA TYR A 97 3.17 -6.68 3.42
C TYR A 97 3.87 -7.45 4.55
N SER A 98 3.10 -8.01 5.48
CA SER A 98 3.63 -8.80 6.61
C SER A 98 2.60 -9.83 7.07
N GLN A 99 2.66 -11.04 6.50
CA GLN A 99 1.63 -12.09 6.68
C GLN A 99 0.23 -11.65 6.18
N GLY A 100 0.21 -10.80 5.17
CA GLY A 100 -0.99 -10.14 4.65
C GLY A 100 -0.73 -8.67 4.37
N GLU A 101 -1.70 -8.01 3.74
CA GLU A 101 -1.64 -6.58 3.52
C GLU A 101 -2.10 -5.81 4.77
N HIS A 102 -1.34 -4.80 5.15
CA HIS A 102 -1.67 -3.92 6.25
C HIS A 102 -1.45 -2.47 5.87
N ILE A 103 -2.21 -1.58 6.51
CA ILE A 103 -1.89 -0.16 6.56
C ILE A 103 -1.51 0.16 8.00
N VAL A 104 -0.31 0.68 8.19
CA VAL A 104 0.24 1.06 9.49
C VAL A 104 0.30 2.56 9.59
N GLU A 105 -0.19 3.13 10.67
CA GLU A 105 0.08 4.52 11.03
C GLU A 105 1.33 4.56 11.93
N GLU A 106 2.43 5.13 11.43
CA GLU A 106 3.74 5.02 12.06
C GLU A 106 3.87 5.77 13.38
N CYS A 107 3.14 6.89 13.57
CA CYS A 107 3.29 7.74 14.74
C CYS A 107 2.63 7.15 16.00
N SER A 108 1.50 6.46 15.81
CA SER A 108 0.73 5.80 16.87
C SER A 108 0.93 4.28 16.91
N GLN A 109 1.60 3.72 15.90
CA GLN A 109 1.74 2.28 15.65
C GLN A 109 0.39 1.57 15.42
N TYR A 110 -0.65 2.33 15.09
CA TYR A 110 -1.95 1.77 14.76
C TYR A 110 -1.89 0.92 13.49
N ARG A 111 -2.67 -0.15 13.42
CA ARG A 111 -2.68 -1.08 12.29
C ARG A 111 -4.10 -1.38 11.82
N ILE A 112 -4.27 -1.30 10.51
CA ILE A 112 -5.47 -1.72 9.79
C ILE A 112 -5.08 -2.96 8.99
N THR A 113 -5.65 -4.10 9.34
CA THR A 113 -5.51 -5.33 8.55
C THR A 113 -6.45 -5.24 7.37
N LEU A 114 -5.92 -5.40 6.15
CA LEU A 114 -6.73 -5.49 4.95
C LEU A 114 -7.16 -6.94 4.73
N GLY A 115 -8.33 -7.12 4.11
CA GLY A 115 -8.77 -8.44 3.67
C GLY A 115 -7.82 -9.04 2.61
N PRO A 116 -8.02 -10.30 2.21
CA PRO A 116 -7.26 -10.87 1.11
C PRO A 116 -7.41 -10.00 -0.13
N SER A 117 -6.31 -9.78 -0.85
CA SER A 117 -6.34 -9.16 -2.17
C SER A 117 -7.27 -10.01 -3.06
N PRO A 118 -8.16 -9.41 -3.86
CA PRO A 118 -8.95 -10.17 -4.82
C PRO A 118 -8.01 -10.89 -5.79
N ASP A 119 -8.31 -12.16 -6.09
CA ASP A 119 -7.50 -13.06 -6.95
C ASP A 119 -7.34 -12.51 -8.39
#